data_AF-A0A2M8ESU0-F1
#
_entry.id   AF-A0A2M8ESU0-F1
#
_cell.length_a   1.000
_cell.length_b   1.000
_cell.length_c   1.000
_cell.angle_alpha   90.00
_cell.angle_beta   90.00
_cell.angle_gamma   90.00
#
_symmetry.space_group_name_H-M   'P 1'
#
loop_
_entity.id
_entity.type
_entity.pdbx_description
1 polymer ?
#
loop_
_entity_poly.entity_id
_entity_poly.type
_entity_poly.pdbx_seq_one_letter_code
_entity_poly.pdbx_strand_id
1 'polypeptide(L)'
;MTFIEGEPILRQAETSELSGGEKPLLTPQDREILKLAARGLSNRQIGKELGIAQQTVKNHFSQRFEATGRGGIFEKLGVQSRTEAVIKAIRLGYIKIEEI
;
A
#
# COMPACT_ATOMS: atom_id res chain seq x y z
N MET A 1 -30.13 -44.97 13.66
CA MET A 1 -30.00 -45.05 12.19
C MET A 1 -30.12 -43.62 11.67
N THR A 2 -29.01 -43.03 11.27
CA THR A 2 -28.88 -41.60 10.98
C THR A 2 -29.31 -41.31 9.54
N PHE A 3 -30.29 -40.42 9.38
CA PHE A 3 -30.68 -39.83 8.11
C PHE A 3 -30.09 -38.42 8.00
N ILE A 4 -29.60 -38.13 6.80
CA ILE A 4 -28.90 -36.92 6.34
C ILE A 4 -29.88 -36.15 5.46
N GLU A 5 -30.05 -34.84 5.66
CA GLU A 5 -30.67 -33.90 4.72
C GLU A 5 -29.98 -32.51 4.87
N GLY A 6 -29.80 -31.80 3.75
CA GLY A 6 -28.94 -30.63 3.52
C GLY A 6 -29.24 -29.36 4.35
N GLU A 7 -28.47 -28.28 4.29
CA GLU A 7 -27.85 -27.60 3.13
C GLU A 7 -26.64 -26.75 3.58
N PRO A 8 -25.75 -26.34 2.65
CA PRO A 8 -24.50 -25.65 2.94
C PRO A 8 -24.69 -24.14 3.11
N ILE A 9 -24.11 -23.56 4.16
CA ILE A 9 -23.90 -22.11 4.24
C ILE A 9 -22.45 -21.78 3.89
N LEU A 10 -22.22 -21.54 2.60
CA LEU A 10 -21.08 -20.74 2.13
C LEU A 10 -21.39 -19.25 2.32
N ARG A 11 -20.33 -18.47 2.53
CA ARG A 11 -20.25 -17.00 2.82
C ARG A 11 -20.25 -16.73 4.32
N GLN A 12 -19.09 -16.54 4.94
CA GLN A 12 -18.15 -15.51 4.54
C GLN A 12 -16.75 -16.10 4.45
N ALA A 13 -16.19 -16.13 3.23
CA ALA A 13 -14.76 -16.23 3.03
C ALA A 13 -14.12 -15.07 3.81
N GLU A 14 -13.50 -15.39 4.94
CA GLU A 14 -12.07 -15.22 5.17
C GLU A 14 -11.42 -14.19 4.23
N THR A 15 -11.86 -12.94 4.32
CA THR A 15 -11.13 -11.85 3.68
C THR A 15 -9.95 -11.51 4.58
N SER A 16 -8.79 -11.99 4.13
CA SER A 16 -7.47 -11.45 4.38
C SER A 16 -6.69 -12.02 5.56
N GLU A 17 -6.58 -13.35 5.60
CA GLU A 17 -5.32 -13.98 6.00
C GLU A 17 -4.34 -13.94 4.81
N LEU A 18 -3.62 -12.83 4.70
CA LEU A 18 -2.34 -12.70 3.98
C LEU A 18 -1.46 -11.90 4.94
N SER A 19 -0.24 -12.24 5.32
CA SER A 19 0.69 -13.33 5.03
C SER A 19 1.76 -13.20 6.13
N GLY A 20 2.40 -14.30 6.52
CA GLY A 20 3.25 -14.38 7.70
C GLY A 20 4.41 -13.37 7.77
N GLY A 21 4.78 -13.00 9.00
CA GLY A 21 6.16 -12.86 9.47
C GLY A 21 7.16 -11.93 8.76
N GLU A 22 6.81 -11.23 7.70
CA GLU A 22 7.70 -10.33 6.98
C GLU A 22 7.36 -8.89 7.31
N LYS A 23 8.35 -8.11 7.79
CA LYS A 23 8.16 -6.68 8.05
C LYS A 23 7.58 -6.03 6.79
N PRO A 24 6.50 -5.23 6.90
CA PRO A 24 5.90 -4.62 5.72
C PRO A 24 6.96 -3.79 5.00
N LEU A 25 7.20 -4.12 3.72
CA LEU A 25 8.16 -3.43 2.85
C LEU A 25 7.89 -1.92 2.82
N LEU A 26 6.61 -1.52 2.89
CA LEU A 26 6.15 -0.14 2.95
C LEU A 26 5.73 0.28 4.37
N THR A 27 6.17 1.45 4.80
CA THR A 27 5.69 2.06 6.05
C THR A 27 4.23 2.53 5.90
N PRO A 28 3.51 2.78 7.00
CA PRO A 28 2.16 3.37 6.93
C PRO A 28 2.12 4.70 6.17
N GLN A 29 3.14 5.54 6.34
CA GLN A 29 3.27 6.81 5.61
C GLN A 29 3.49 6.58 4.12
N ASP A 30 4.31 5.60 3.74
CA ASP A 30 4.53 5.26 2.34
C ASP A 30 3.24 4.82 1.64
N ARG A 31 2.40 4.04 2.34
CA ARG A 31 1.09 3.64 1.84
C ARG A 31 0.18 4.84 1.63
N GLU A 32 0.14 5.76 2.58
CA GLU A 32 -0.69 6.96 2.49
C GLU A 32 -0.27 7.87 1.33
N ILE A 33 1.05 8.07 1.17
CA ILE A 33 1.61 8.81 0.03
C ILE A 33 1.24 8.14 -1.29
N LEU A 34 1.30 6.81 -1.36
CA LEU A 34 0.90 6.10 -2.58
C LEU A 34 -0.60 6.15 -2.84
N LYS A 35 -1.47 6.14 -1.82
CA LYS A 35 -2.93 6.31 -1.99
C LYS A 35 -3.26 7.66 -2.61
N LEU A 36 -2.72 8.73 -2.02
CA LEU A 36 -2.88 10.08 -2.56
C LEU A 36 -2.25 10.20 -3.95
N ALA A 37 -1.15 9.47 -4.19
CA ALA A 37 -0.53 9.44 -5.50
C ALA A 37 -1.40 8.73 -6.55
N ALA A 38 -2.10 7.65 -6.16
CA ALA A 38 -3.03 6.91 -6.99
C ALA A 38 -4.28 7.74 -7.35
N ARG A 39 -4.73 8.59 -6.42
CA ARG A 39 -5.77 9.63 -6.64
C ARG A 39 -5.37 10.73 -7.62
N GLY A 40 -4.14 10.73 -8.12
CA GLY A 40 -3.64 11.73 -9.05
C GLY A 40 -3.12 13.02 -8.39
N LEU A 41 -2.97 13.09 -7.06
CA LEU A 41 -2.51 14.31 -6.40
C LEU A 41 -1.03 14.59 -6.69
N SER A 42 -0.68 15.82 -7.07
CA SER A 42 0.72 16.24 -7.20
C SER A 42 1.46 16.15 -5.86
N ASN A 43 2.80 16.05 -5.88
CA ASN A 43 3.59 16.00 -4.65
C ASN A 43 3.35 17.22 -3.73
N ARG A 44 2.96 18.37 -4.32
CA ARG A 44 2.56 19.58 -3.57
C ARG A 44 1.22 19.38 -2.86
N GLN A 45 0.24 18.76 -3.51
CA GLN A 45 -1.05 18.44 -2.91
C GLN A 45 -0.92 17.35 -1.83
N ILE A 46 -0.15 16.29 -2.11
CA ILE A 46 0.17 15.25 -1.13
C ILE A 46 0.82 15.87 0.13
N GLY A 47 1.77 16.79 -0.06
CA GLY A 47 2.40 17.49 1.05
C GLY A 47 1.41 18.32 1.87
N LYS A 48 0.48 19.01 1.21
CA LYS A 48 -0.58 19.76 1.89
C LYS A 48 -1.50 18.84 2.71
N GLU A 49 -1.91 17.71 2.14
CA GLU A 49 -2.81 16.74 2.80
C GLU A 49 -2.14 16.11 4.04
N LEU A 50 -0.85 15.80 3.93
CA LEU A 50 -0.08 15.17 5.01
C LEU A 50 0.60 16.16 5.97
N GLY A 51 0.46 17.48 5.74
CA GLY A 51 1.14 18.51 6.53
C GLY A 51 2.67 18.50 6.41
N ILE A 52 3.23 17.98 5.31
CA ILE A 52 4.69 17.89 5.06
C ILE A 52 5.10 18.68 3.82
N ALA A 53 6.39 19.03 3.73
CA ALA A 53 6.90 19.72 2.56
C ALA A 53 6.83 18.84 1.30
N GLN A 54 6.57 19.45 0.13
CA GLN A 54 6.62 18.75 -1.17
C GLN A 54 7.97 18.01 -1.39
N GLN A 55 9.06 18.60 -0.91
CA GLN A 55 10.38 17.98 -0.98
C GLN A 55 10.45 16.71 -0.12
N THR A 56 9.80 16.70 1.05
CA THR A 56 9.67 15.51 1.89
C THR A 56 8.91 14.41 1.15
N VAL A 57 7.82 14.74 0.45
CA VAL A 57 7.10 13.76 -0.39
C VAL A 57 8.00 13.17 -1.48
N LYS A 58 8.78 14.01 -2.20
CA LYS A 58 9.80 13.53 -3.16
C LYS A 58 10.80 12.59 -2.48
N ASN A 59 11.25 12.95 -1.28
CA ASN A 59 12.21 12.15 -0.51
C ASN A 59 11.60 10.83 0.00
N HIS A 60 10.29 10.72 0.23
CA HIS A 60 9.65 9.43 0.52
C HIS A 60 9.68 8.49 -0.70
N PHE A 61 9.39 9.01 -1.89
CA PHE A 61 9.52 8.24 -3.13
C PHE A 61 10.98 7.83 -3.40
N SER A 62 11.91 8.77 -3.24
CA SER A 62 13.33 8.65 -3.59
C SER A 62 14.27 8.32 -2.43
N GLN A 63 13.76 7.87 -1.28
CA GLN A 63 14.50 7.65 -0.03
C GLN A 63 15.08 8.92 0.64
N ARG A 64 15.00 8.98 1.98
CA ARG A 64 16.08 9.44 2.90
C ARG A 64 15.68 9.64 4.36
N PHE A 65 14.44 9.35 4.79
CA PHE A 65 13.99 9.74 6.14
C PHE A 65 13.94 8.64 7.21
N GLU A 66 14.59 7.50 7.01
CA GLU A 66 14.71 6.50 8.10
C GLU A 66 16.17 6.17 8.38
N ALA A 67 16.57 6.33 9.64
CA ALA A 67 17.89 5.97 10.18
C ALA A 67 18.17 4.45 10.12
N THR A 68 17.24 3.67 9.59
CA THR A 68 17.23 2.20 9.60
C THR A 68 17.61 1.59 8.24
N GLY A 69 18.02 2.40 7.24
CA GLY A 69 18.62 1.91 6.01
C GLY A 69 17.68 1.11 5.08
N ARG A 70 16.37 1.38 5.14
CA ARG A 70 15.40 0.76 4.22
C ARG A 70 15.07 1.74 3.10
N GLY A 71 15.14 1.25 1.87
CA GLY A 71 14.92 1.99 0.63
C GLY A 71 13.72 2.93 0.60
N GLY A 72 13.72 3.86 -0.36
CA GLY A 72 12.52 4.66 -0.69
C GLY A 72 11.44 3.78 -1.30
N ILE A 73 10.23 4.33 -1.51
CA ILE A 73 9.10 3.57 -2.09
C ILE A 73 9.49 2.87 -3.40
N PHE A 74 10.28 3.55 -4.24
CA PHE A 74 10.77 2.99 -5.50
C PHE A 74 11.72 1.81 -5.32
N GLU A 75 12.61 1.87 -4.34
CA GLU A 75 13.54 0.76 -4.06
C GLU A 75 12.82 -0.39 -3.36
N LYS A 76 11.96 -0.10 -2.38
CA LYS A 76 11.11 -1.08 -1.67
C LYS A 76 10.20 -1.86 -2.63
N LEU A 77 9.69 -1.20 -3.65
CA LEU A 77 8.86 -1.82 -4.68
C LEU A 77 9.66 -2.26 -5.91
N GLY A 78 10.95 -1.94 -6.04
CA GLY A 78 11.74 -2.22 -7.25
C GLY A 78 11.11 -1.65 -8.53
N VAL A 79 10.69 -0.39 -8.49
CA VAL A 79 10.04 0.35 -9.58
C VAL A 79 10.79 1.65 -9.84
N GLN A 80 10.61 2.23 -11.03
CA GLN A 80 11.33 3.45 -11.42
C GLN A 80 10.40 4.65 -11.61
N SER A 81 9.09 4.41 -11.67
CA SER A 81 8.09 5.46 -11.85
C SER A 81 6.99 5.42 -10.80
N ARG A 82 6.36 6.57 -10.61
CA ARG A 82 5.18 6.73 -9.76
C ARG A 82 4.02 5.84 -10.19
N THR A 83 3.77 5.71 -11.49
CA THR A 83 2.70 4.88 -12.03
C THR A 83 2.96 3.41 -11.74
N GLU A 84 4.19 2.93 -11.98
CA GLU A 84 4.58 1.57 -11.62
C GLU A 84 4.47 1.31 -10.11
N ALA A 85 4.86 2.29 -9.29
CA ALA A 85 4.74 2.19 -7.83
C ALA A 85 3.29 2.02 -7.40
N VAL A 86 2.36 2.79 -7.96
CA VAL A 86 0.92 2.68 -7.67
C VAL A 86 0.39 1.31 -8.13
N ILE A 87 0.67 0.92 -9.37
CA ILE A 87 0.19 -0.37 -9.91
C ILE A 87 0.72 -1.53 -9.07
N LYS A 88 2.00 -1.51 -8.70
CA LYS A 88 2.62 -2.57 -7.91
C LYS A 88 2.10 -2.56 -6.48
N ALA A 89 1.85 -1.40 -5.88
CA ALA A 89 1.25 -1.31 -4.55
C ALA A 89 -0.18 -1.88 -4.52
N ILE A 90 -0.97 -1.66 -5.58
CA ILE A 90 -2.30 -2.28 -5.73
C ILE A 90 -2.16 -3.80 -5.89
N ARG A 91 -1.27 -4.27 -6.77
CA ARG A 91 -1.03 -5.71 -7.00
C ARG A 91 -0.57 -6.45 -5.74
N LEU A 92 0.23 -5.80 -4.91
CA LEU A 92 0.71 -6.36 -3.64
C LEU A 92 -0.29 -6.19 -2.48
N GLY A 93 -1.45 -5.57 -2.71
CA GLY A 93 -2.48 -5.38 -1.69
C GLY A 93 -2.16 -4.30 -0.65
N TYR A 94 -1.14 -3.47 -0.89
CA TYR A 94 -0.81 -2.35 0.00
C TYR A 94 -1.82 -1.20 -0.07
N ILE A 95 -2.57 -1.12 -1.17
CA ILE A 95 -3.61 -0.12 -1.44
C ILE A 95 -4.77 -0.83 -2.11
N LYS A 96 -5.98 -0.60 -1.64
CA LYS A 96 -7.19 -1.12 -2.30
C LYS A 96 -7.68 -0.12 -3.34
N ILE A 97 -8.22 -0.61 -4.45
CA ILE A 97 -8.81 0.22 -5.51
C ILE A 97 -9.96 1.08 -4.98
N GLU A 98 -10.69 0.59 -3.98
CA GLU A 98 -11.78 1.31 -3.30
C GLU A 98 -11.30 2.54 -2.52
N GLU A 99 -10.01 2.61 -2.19
CA GLU A 99 -9.41 3.73 -1.46
C GLU A 99 -8.87 4.83 -2.39
N ILE A 100 -8.92 4.61 -3.71
CA ILE A 100 -8.40 5.51 -4.74
C ILE A 100 -9.53 6.36 -5.31
#